data_AF-A0A5B0H3F7-F1
#
_entry.id   AF-A0A5B0H3F7-F1
#
_cell.length_a   1.000
_cell.length_b   1.000
_cell.length_c   1.000
_cell.angle_alpha   90.00
_cell.angle_beta   90.00
_cell.angle_gamma   90.00
#
_symmetry.space_group_name_H-M   'P 1'
#
loop_
_entity.id
_entity.type
_entity.pdbx_description
1 polymer ?
#
loop_
_entity_poly.entity_id
_entity_poly.type
_entity_poly.pdbx_seq_one_letter_code
_entity_poly.pdbx_strand_id
1 'polypeptide(L)'
;MSAPSQGRPVLRLVPITDPTASTDTRWREDAACAGLDTERFFPVDDRAASVETPRRVCRGCPVRAACLTDVLATEDPARRYGITGGTTPGERRVLHRAGLTLSVSTVGGDVA
;
A
#
# COMPACT_ATOMS: atom_id res chain seq x y z
N MET A 1 -19.82 5.43 -26.82
CA MET A 1 -18.40 5.11 -26.54
C MET A 1 -18.34 4.46 -25.17
N SER A 2 -18.52 3.14 -25.10
CA SER A 2 -18.50 2.40 -23.83
C SER A 2 -17.06 2.25 -23.36
N ALA A 3 -16.74 2.73 -22.17
CA ALA A 3 -15.46 2.45 -21.54
C ALA A 3 -15.34 0.92 -21.34
N PRO A 4 -14.19 0.30 -21.64
CA PRO A 4 -13.98 -1.10 -21.31
C PRO A 4 -14.15 -1.25 -19.80
N SER A 5 -14.96 -2.22 -19.37
CA SER A 5 -15.07 -2.63 -17.98
C SER A 5 -13.75 -3.27 -17.56
N GLN A 6 -12.74 -2.43 -17.30
CA GLN A 6 -11.49 -2.87 -16.70
C GLN A 6 -11.87 -3.48 -15.34
N GLY A 7 -11.61 -4.78 -15.19
CA GLY A 7 -11.94 -5.54 -14.00
C GLY A 7 -11.47 -4.80 -12.74
N ARG A 8 -12.18 -4.99 -11.63
CA ARG A 8 -11.87 -4.25 -10.40
C ARG A 8 -10.45 -4.60 -9.93
N PRO A 9 -9.55 -3.62 -9.75
CA PRO A 9 -8.24 -3.90 -9.18
C PRO A 9 -8.44 -4.38 -7.74
N VAL A 10 -7.84 -5.52 -7.44
CA VAL A 10 -7.77 -6.09 -6.09
C VAL A 10 -6.33 -6.17 -5.65
N LEU A 11 -6.12 -6.02 -4.35
CA LEU A 11 -4.80 -6.22 -3.76
C LEU A 11 -4.68 -7.66 -3.29
N ARG A 12 -3.56 -8.30 -3.62
CA ARG A 12 -3.21 -9.64 -3.17
C ARG A 12 -1.91 -9.60 -2.39
N LEU A 13 -1.81 -10.45 -1.36
CA LEU A 13 -0.55 -10.71 -0.68
C LEU A 13 0.31 -11.63 -1.55
N VAL A 14 1.55 -11.24 -1.78
CA VAL A 14 2.53 -11.96 -2.59
C VAL A 14 3.90 -11.96 -1.90
N PRO A 15 4.82 -12.88 -2.24
CA PRO A 15 6.20 -12.81 -1.76
C PRO A 15 6.87 -11.49 -2.15
N ILE A 16 7.70 -10.93 -1.27
CA ILE A 16 8.45 -9.68 -1.53
C ILE A 16 9.47 -9.83 -2.68
N THR A 17 9.81 -11.07 -3.02
CA THR A 17 10.71 -11.42 -4.13
C THR A 17 10.00 -11.50 -5.49
N ASP A 18 8.74 -11.12 -5.58
CA ASP A 18 7.98 -11.14 -6.84
C ASP A 18 8.64 -10.19 -7.88
N PRO A 19 9.10 -10.70 -9.04
CA PRO A 19 9.79 -9.88 -10.05
C PRO A 19 8.86 -8.87 -10.76
N THR A 20 7.55 -8.95 -10.54
CA THR A 20 6.58 -7.96 -11.05
C THR A 20 6.52 -6.70 -10.18
N ALA A 21 7.17 -6.70 -9.01
CA ALA A 21 7.31 -5.51 -8.18
C ALA A 21 8.23 -4.48 -8.87
N SER A 22 7.65 -3.39 -9.36
CA SER A 22 8.39 -2.30 -10.01
C SER A 22 9.28 -1.55 -9.02
N THR A 23 10.54 -1.30 -9.40
CA THR A 23 11.51 -0.43 -8.68
C THR A 23 11.35 1.05 -9.05
N ASP A 24 10.42 1.39 -9.95
CA ASP A 24 10.22 2.77 -10.41
C ASP A 24 9.70 3.65 -9.29
N THR A 25 10.44 4.69 -8.91
CA THR A 25 10.08 5.62 -7.82
C THR A 25 9.03 6.65 -8.20
N ARG A 26 8.67 6.77 -9.50
CA ARG A 26 7.67 7.71 -10.01
C ARG A 26 6.26 7.48 -9.45
N TRP A 27 5.98 6.31 -8.88
CA TRP A 27 4.72 6.04 -8.20
C TRP A 27 4.38 7.08 -7.11
N ARG A 28 5.39 7.75 -6.53
CA ARG A 28 5.16 8.78 -5.50
C ARG A 28 4.36 9.97 -6.02
N GLU A 29 4.45 10.27 -7.32
CA GLU A 29 3.73 11.38 -7.97
C GLU A 29 2.22 11.10 -8.05
N ASP A 30 1.84 9.83 -8.17
CA ASP A 30 0.44 9.39 -8.24
C ASP A 30 -0.16 9.05 -6.86
N ALA A 31 0.56 9.32 -5.78
CA ALA A 31 0.10 8.99 -4.44
C ALA A 31 -1.07 9.89 -4.01
N ALA A 32 -2.21 9.30 -3.67
CA ALA A 32 -3.39 10.03 -3.21
C ALA A 32 -3.16 10.83 -1.89
N CYS A 33 -2.09 10.51 -1.16
CA CYS A 33 -1.67 11.26 0.02
C CYS A 33 -0.73 12.43 -0.28
N ALA A 34 -0.24 12.57 -1.52
CA ALA A 34 0.61 13.69 -1.91
C ALA A 34 -0.14 15.02 -1.69
N GLY A 35 0.51 15.97 -1.02
CA GLY A 35 -0.08 17.27 -0.68
C GLY A 35 -0.99 17.27 0.56
N LEU A 36 -1.21 16.13 1.22
CA LEU A 36 -1.85 16.09 2.53
C LEU A 36 -0.84 16.35 3.66
N ASP A 37 -1.34 16.82 4.80
CA ASP A 37 -0.55 16.97 6.02
C ASP A 37 0.03 15.62 6.45
N THR A 38 1.36 15.58 6.64
CA THR A 38 2.10 14.39 7.04
C THR A 38 1.67 13.89 8.41
N GLU A 39 1.33 14.78 9.35
CA GLU A 39 0.94 14.41 10.72
C GLU A 39 -0.29 13.51 10.74
N ARG A 40 -1.14 13.60 9.71
CA ARG A 40 -2.30 12.72 9.54
C ARG A 40 -1.92 11.24 9.41
N PHE A 41 -0.69 10.94 8.96
CA PHE A 41 -0.18 9.59 8.79
C PHE A 41 0.68 9.13 9.97
N PHE A 42 0.88 9.96 11.00
CA PHE A 42 1.60 9.63 12.23
C PHE A 42 0.68 9.79 13.44
N PRO A 43 -0.29 8.87 13.63
CA PRO A 43 -1.23 8.98 14.75
C PRO A 43 -0.50 8.87 16.09
N VAL A 44 -0.94 9.68 17.07
CA VAL A 44 -0.40 9.71 18.44
C VAL A 44 -0.76 8.48 19.27
N ASP A 45 -1.73 7.70 18.81
CA ASP A 45 -2.18 6.46 19.44
C ASP A 45 -2.64 5.42 18.40
N ASP A 46 -2.75 4.17 18.84
CA ASP A 46 -3.19 3.04 18.00
C ASP A 46 -4.72 2.85 18.01
N ARG A 47 -5.50 3.84 18.46
CA ARG A 47 -6.96 3.71 18.49
C ARG A 47 -7.49 3.58 17.07
N ALA A 48 -8.53 2.75 16.91
CA ALA A 48 -9.11 2.47 15.60
C ALA A 48 -9.53 3.74 14.82
N ALA A 49 -10.05 4.76 15.50
CA ALA A 49 -10.45 6.02 14.88
C ALA A 49 -9.24 6.81 14.31
N SER A 50 -8.13 6.86 15.06
CA SER A 50 -6.88 7.53 14.68
C SER A 50 -6.22 6.83 13.50
N VAL A 51 -6.29 5.49 13.47
CA VAL A 51 -5.69 4.66 12.42
C VAL A 51 -6.56 4.60 11.15
N GLU A 52 -7.89 4.52 11.27
CA GLU A 52 -8.78 4.33 10.11
C GLU A 52 -8.82 5.56 9.20
N THR A 53 -8.66 6.76 9.76
CA THR A 53 -8.68 8.01 8.99
C THR A 53 -7.59 8.10 7.90
N PRO A 54 -6.30 7.90 8.20
CA PRO A 54 -5.26 7.79 7.17
C PRO A 54 -5.40 6.52 6.32
N ARG A 55 -5.85 5.39 6.89
CA ARG A 55 -6.06 4.16 6.10
C ARG A 55 -7.07 4.35 4.99
N ARG A 56 -8.13 5.14 5.18
CA ARG A 56 -9.10 5.45 4.12
C ARG A 56 -8.45 6.10 2.90
N VAL A 57 -7.49 6.99 3.10
CA VAL A 57 -6.71 7.59 2.01
C VAL A 57 -5.95 6.49 1.26
N CYS A 58 -5.27 5.61 2.00
CA CYS A 58 -4.52 4.52 1.38
C CYS A 58 -5.42 3.52 0.63
N ARG A 59 -6.63 3.22 1.10
CA ARG A 59 -7.55 2.24 0.48
C ARG A 59 -7.93 2.60 -0.97
N GLY A 60 -8.04 3.89 -1.27
CA GLY A 60 -8.32 4.38 -2.63
C GLY A 60 -7.06 4.76 -3.42
N CYS A 61 -5.86 4.61 -2.84
CA CYS A 61 -4.63 5.07 -3.45
C CYS A 61 -4.17 4.10 -4.56
N PRO A 62 -3.98 4.56 -5.81
CA PRO A 62 -3.64 3.69 -6.94
C PRO A 62 -2.27 3.02 -6.78
N VAL A 63 -1.37 3.66 -6.03
CA VAL A 63 0.02 3.22 -5.82
C VAL A 63 0.22 2.49 -4.49
N ARG A 64 -0.86 2.05 -3.83
CA ARG A 64 -0.79 1.40 -2.51
C ARG A 64 0.18 0.21 -2.47
N ALA A 65 0.20 -0.62 -3.51
CA ALA A 65 1.10 -1.77 -3.61
C ALA A 65 2.57 -1.34 -3.69
N ALA A 66 2.90 -0.45 -4.63
CA ALA A 66 4.26 0.07 -4.80
C ALA A 66 4.77 0.78 -3.54
N CYS A 67 3.94 1.60 -2.91
CA CYS A 67 4.25 2.28 -1.66
C CYS A 67 4.62 1.31 -0.53
N LEU A 68 3.87 0.23 -0.36
CA LEU A 68 4.15 -0.75 0.69
C LEU A 68 5.43 -1.53 0.41
N THR A 69 5.63 -1.96 -0.84
CA THR A 69 6.84 -2.69 -1.24
C THR A 69 8.10 -1.85 -1.03
N ASP A 70 8.08 -0.58 -1.47
CA ASP A 70 9.19 0.36 -1.30
C ASP A 70 9.50 0.60 0.19
N VAL A 71 8.47 0.84 1.01
CA VAL A 71 8.66 1.03 2.45
C VAL A 71 9.22 -0.22 3.12
N LEU A 72 8.69 -1.41 2.82
CA LEU A 72 9.19 -2.66 3.42
C LEU A 72 10.65 -2.96 3.03
N ALA A 73 11.09 -2.51 1.86
CA ALA A 73 12.46 -2.66 1.39
C ALA A 73 13.45 -1.63 2.00
N THR A 74 12.96 -0.46 2.40
CA THR A 74 13.80 0.69 2.79
C THR A 74 13.72 1.08 4.26
N GLU A 75 12.61 0.78 4.96
CA GLU A 75 12.43 1.17 6.36
C GLU A 75 13.26 0.28 7.29
N ASP A 76 13.85 0.88 8.34
CA ASP A 76 14.53 0.14 9.40
C ASP A 76 13.53 -0.81 10.10
N PRO A 77 13.73 -2.14 10.05
CA PRO A 77 12.81 -3.10 10.66
C PRO A 77 12.65 -2.93 12.17
N ALA A 78 13.66 -2.38 12.85
CA ALA A 78 13.62 -2.11 14.28
C ALA A 78 12.87 -0.81 14.63
N ARG A 79 12.75 0.13 13.67
CA ARG A 79 12.23 1.48 13.91
C ARG A 79 11.19 1.87 12.85
N ARG A 80 9.96 1.44 13.08
CA ARG A 80 8.80 1.68 12.20
C ARG A 80 7.76 2.57 12.86
N TYR A 81 7.22 3.50 12.08
CA TYR A 81 6.27 4.51 12.53
C TYR A 81 5.22 4.80 11.46
N GLY A 82 4.11 5.41 11.87
CA GLY A 82 3.08 5.90 10.97
C GLY A 82 2.37 4.83 10.11
N ILE A 83 1.43 5.31 9.31
CA ILE A 83 0.64 4.52 8.37
C ILE A 83 1.23 4.65 6.97
N THR A 84 1.62 3.54 6.37
CA THR A 84 2.16 3.49 4.99
C THR A 84 1.52 2.33 4.24
N GLY A 85 1.19 2.50 2.95
CA GLY A 85 0.49 1.46 2.19
C GLY A 85 -0.82 0.97 2.83
N GLY A 86 -1.44 1.77 3.70
CA GLY A 86 -2.61 1.40 4.49
C GLY A 86 -2.34 0.43 5.65
N THR A 87 -1.09 0.32 6.09
CA THR A 87 -0.62 -0.58 7.15
C THR A 87 0.00 0.17 8.32
N THR A 88 -0.18 -0.35 9.54
CA THR A 88 0.45 0.16 10.76
C THR A 88 1.87 -0.40 10.92
N PRO A 89 2.71 0.15 11.82
CA PRO A 89 4.03 -0.40 12.10
C PRO A 89 3.97 -1.88 12.52
N GLY A 90 2.97 -2.24 13.33
CA GLY A 90 2.75 -3.63 13.77
C GLY A 90 2.44 -4.57 12.60
N GLU A 91 1.56 -4.17 11.69
CA GLU A 91 1.24 -4.97 10.50
C GLU A 91 2.43 -5.10 9.56
N ARG A 92 3.19 -4.02 9.34
CA ARG A 92 4.42 -4.10 8.55
C ARG A 92 5.43 -5.06 9.17
N ARG A 93 5.56 -5.08 10.50
CA ARG A 93 6.44 -6.05 11.21
C ARG A 93 6.03 -7.49 10.93
N VAL A 94 4.73 -7.76 10.83
CA VAL A 94 4.23 -9.09 10.45
C VAL A 94 4.57 -9.40 9.00
N LEU A 95 4.27 -8.48 8.06
CA LEU A 95 4.54 -8.65 6.63
C LEU A 95 6.02 -8.88 6.32
N HIS A 96 6.90 -8.05 6.89
CA HIS A 96 8.34 -8.18 6.70
C HIS A 96 8.88 -9.51 7.22
N ARG A 97 8.44 -9.96 8.42
CA ARG A 97 8.85 -11.28 8.94
C ARG A 97 8.35 -12.43 8.10
N ALA A 98 7.19 -12.28 7.46
CA ALA A 98 6.64 -13.27 6.55
C ALA A 98 7.23 -13.19 5.13
N GLY A 99 8.04 -12.17 4.82
CA GLY A 99 8.55 -11.93 3.47
C GLY A 99 7.43 -11.63 2.45
N LEU A 100 6.37 -10.94 2.88
CA LEU A 100 5.19 -10.65 2.07
C LEU A 100 5.03 -9.15 1.79
N THR A 101 4.47 -8.83 0.63
CA THR A 101 4.01 -7.48 0.24
C THR A 101 2.66 -7.55 -0.48
N LEU A 102 2.17 -6.40 -0.96
CA LEU A 102 0.97 -6.32 -1.79
C LEU A 102 1.34 -6.18 -3.27
N SER A 103 0.58 -6.86 -4.13
CA SER A 103 0.55 -6.64 -5.58
C SER A 103 -0.88 -6.35 -6.05
N VAL A 104 -1.01 -5.59 -7.14
CA VAL A 104 -2.31 -5.31 -7.77
C VAL A 104 -2.60 -6.41 -8.80
N SER A 105 -3.77 -7.02 -8.71
CA SER A 105 -4.29 -7.95 -9.72
C SER A 105 -5.67 -7.48 -10.17
N THR A 106 -6.06 -7.76 -11.40
CA THR A 106 -7.43 -7.53 -11.87
C THR A 106 -8.26 -8.79 -11.67
N VAL A 107 -9.40 -8.68 -10.98
CA VAL A 107 -10.39 -9.78 -10.92
C VAL A 107 -11.49 -9.47 -11.93
N GLY A 108 -11.65 -10.35 -12.91
CA GLY A 108 -12.68 -10.23 -13.96
C GLY A 108 -12.16 -9.87 -15.35
N GLY A 109 -10.98 -10.35 -15.75
CA GLY A 109 -10.70 -10.51 -17.18
C GLY A 109 -11.33 -11.82 -17.62
N ASP A 110 -12.36 -11.76 -18.46
CA ASP A 110 -12.94 -12.93 -19.11
C ASP A 110 -11.81 -13.75 -19.78
N VAL A 111 -11.65 -15.00 -19.36
CA VAL A 111 -11.05 -16.02 -20.22
C VAL A 111 -12.08 -16.30 -21.30
N ALA A 112 -11.75 -15.89 -22.53
CA ALA A 112 -12.53 -16.22 -23.72
C ALA A 112 -12.77 -17.73 -23.84
#